data_AF-A0A1H0EP29-F1
#
_entry.id   AF-A0A1H0EP29-F1
#
_cell.length_a   1.000
_cell.length_b   1.000
_cell.length_c   1.000
_cell.angle_alpha   90.00
_cell.angle_beta   90.00
_cell.angle_gamma   90.00
#
_symmetry.space_group_name_H-M   'P 1'
#
loop_
_entity.id
_entity.type
_entity.pdbx_description
1 polymer ?
#
loop_
_entity_poly.entity_id
_entity_poly.type
_entity_poly.pdbx_seq_one_letter_code
_entity_poly.pdbx_strand_id
1 'polypeptide(L)'
;MTLTTQFLTMLSMIGMGSLFGAMFDTYQRFIDRPNRKSWIVFFNDLLFWVIQALIIFYILFLVNNGELRFYIFVALLCGFAAYQGLFKGIYLKLLEMMINTVIAIYRFMRKAFQLIIYKPVLGLFQLVISIIILIGRGLYSLVQFVLKVLLFVLKVIWVPFVKIILIIWKLLPKGIKKYVEKLYNKTAGIFMEIKNYLLKIIKKLKKPKK
;
A
#
# COMPACT_ATOMS: atom_id res chain seq x y z
N MET A 1 45.16 27.13 -43.95
CA MET A 1 43.99 27.55 -43.15
C MET A 1 43.59 28.96 -43.50
N THR A 2 42.30 29.24 -43.69
CA THR A 2 41.80 30.61 -43.90
C THR A 2 41.47 31.27 -42.56
N LEU A 3 41.51 32.60 -42.48
CA LEU A 3 41.15 33.37 -41.28
C LEU A 3 39.76 33.01 -40.74
N THR A 4 38.81 32.74 -41.65
CA THR A 4 37.45 32.30 -41.33
C THR A 4 37.43 30.97 -40.57
N THR A 5 38.24 29.99 -40.97
CA THR A 5 38.32 28.70 -40.26
C THR A 5 38.88 28.85 -38.85
N GLN A 6 39.83 29.76 -38.64
CA GLN A 6 40.38 30.03 -37.31
C GLN A 6 39.36 30.69 -36.38
N PHE A 7 38.61 31.68 -36.89
CA PHE A 7 37.52 32.32 -36.14
C PHE A 7 36.41 31.35 -35.77
N LEU A 8 35.99 30.51 -36.73
CA LEU A 8 34.98 29.48 -36.50
C LEU A 8 35.45 28.45 -35.45
N THR A 9 36.72 28.04 -35.53
CA THR A 9 37.32 27.17 -34.52
C THR A 9 37.26 27.83 -33.15
N MET A 10 37.71 29.08 -33.02
CA MET A 10 37.70 29.79 -31.74
C MET A 10 36.29 29.90 -31.15
N LEU A 11 35.29 30.28 -31.95
CA LEU A 11 33.90 30.39 -31.49
C LEU A 11 33.33 29.02 -31.09
N SER A 12 33.62 27.98 -31.87
CA SER A 12 33.19 26.61 -31.54
C SER A 12 33.81 26.11 -30.22
N MET A 13 35.08 26.45 -29.95
CA MET A 13 35.78 26.08 -28.72
C MET A 13 35.27 26.87 -27.51
N ILE A 14 34.92 28.15 -27.68
CA ILE A 14 34.22 28.94 -26.65
C ILE A 14 32.86 28.30 -26.34
N GLY A 15 32.05 28.01 -27.36
CA GLY A 15 30.76 27.35 -27.20
C GLY A 15 30.90 25.99 -26.50
N MET A 16 31.93 25.22 -26.85
CA MET A 16 32.21 23.93 -26.22
C MET A 16 32.67 24.07 -24.77
N GLY A 17 33.47 25.10 -24.44
CA GLY A 17 33.82 25.44 -23.06
C GLY A 17 32.59 25.82 -22.22
N SER A 18 31.62 26.52 -22.82
CA SER A 18 30.36 26.83 -22.15
C SER A 18 29.48 25.59 -21.96
N LEU A 19 29.37 24.73 -22.97
CA LEU A 19 28.67 23.45 -22.88
C LEU A 19 29.31 22.54 -21.84
N PHE A 20 30.64 22.51 -21.77
CA PHE A 20 31.37 21.80 -20.73
C PHE A 20 30.95 22.26 -19.33
N GLY A 21 30.90 23.58 -19.10
CA GLY A 21 30.44 24.14 -17.83
C GLY A 21 29.01 23.71 -17.48
N ALA A 22 28.11 23.74 -18.47
CA ALA A 22 26.74 23.27 -18.29
C ALA A 22 26.68 21.79 -17.90
N MET A 23 27.34 20.93 -18.67
CA MET A 23 27.38 19.48 -18.44
C MET A 23 28.02 19.14 -17.09
N PHE A 24 29.07 19.86 -16.69
CA PHE A 24 29.74 19.68 -15.40
C PHE A 24 28.81 20.02 -14.23
N ASP A 25 28.08 21.15 -14.31
CA ASP A 25 27.10 21.53 -13.29
C ASP A 25 25.93 20.53 -13.23
N THR A 26 25.44 20.02 -14.37
CA THR A 26 24.45 18.93 -14.41
C THR A 26 24.97 17.70 -13.69
N TYR A 27 26.15 17.24 -14.07
CA TYR A 27 26.80 16.05 -13.54
C TYR A 27 26.98 16.15 -12.02
N GLN A 28 27.48 17.30 -11.53
CA GLN A 28 27.66 17.53 -10.10
C GLN A 28 26.34 17.53 -9.33
N ARG A 29 25.22 17.97 -9.94
CA ARG A 29 23.89 17.93 -9.32
C ARG A 29 23.29 16.52 -9.26
N PHE A 30 23.57 15.66 -10.25
CA PHE A 30 23.06 14.27 -10.28
C PHE A 30 23.88 13.29 -9.42
N ILE A 31 25.13 13.63 -9.12
CA ILE A 31 25.98 12.86 -8.21
C ILE A 31 25.90 13.41 -6.79
N ASP A 32 25.05 12.78 -5.98
CA ASP A 32 25.08 12.93 -4.52
C ASP A 32 26.34 12.29 -3.95
N ARG A 33 27.42 13.07 -3.87
CA ARG A 33 28.74 12.66 -3.35
C ARG A 33 28.71 12.00 -1.95
N PRO A 34 27.91 12.45 -0.96
CA PRO A 34 27.96 11.85 0.37
C PRO A 34 27.21 10.51 0.50
N ASN A 35 26.25 10.22 -0.40
CA ASN A 35 25.37 9.05 -0.28
C ASN A 35 25.70 7.91 -1.25
N ARG A 36 26.61 8.12 -2.22
CA ARG A 36 27.01 7.10 -3.20
C ARG A 36 28.34 6.43 -2.83
N LYS A 37 28.45 5.13 -3.17
CA LYS A 37 29.70 4.37 -3.02
C LYS A 37 30.83 5.04 -3.82
N SER A 38 31.98 5.25 -3.19
CA SER A 38 33.14 5.93 -3.77
C SER A 38 33.56 5.37 -5.14
N TRP A 39 33.54 4.05 -5.32
CA TRP A 39 33.85 3.40 -6.61
C TRP A 39 32.93 3.83 -7.75
N ILE A 40 31.64 4.01 -7.50
CA ILE A 40 30.67 4.44 -8.53
C ILE A 40 30.95 5.88 -8.94
N VAL A 41 31.28 6.74 -7.97
CA VAL A 41 31.65 8.13 -8.25
C VAL A 41 32.93 8.17 -9.09
N PHE A 42 33.93 7.36 -8.75
CA PHE A 42 35.19 7.30 -9.50
C PHE A 42 35.00 6.88 -10.97
N PHE A 43 34.26 5.79 -11.23
CA PHE A 43 33.98 5.35 -12.60
C PHE A 43 33.18 6.39 -13.39
N ASN A 44 32.20 7.04 -12.77
CA ASN A 44 31.45 8.11 -13.43
C ASN A 44 32.32 9.32 -13.73
N ASP A 45 33.27 9.68 -12.85
CA ASP A 45 34.18 10.80 -13.07
C ASP A 45 35.09 10.50 -14.27
N LEU A 46 35.69 9.31 -14.28
CA LEU A 46 36.51 8.86 -15.40
C LEU A 46 35.72 8.87 -16.71
N LEU A 47 34.50 8.33 -16.70
CA LEU A 47 33.65 8.29 -17.89
C LEU A 47 33.26 9.69 -18.36
N PHE A 48 32.93 10.59 -17.45
CA PHE A 48 32.61 11.99 -17.75
C PHE A 48 33.78 12.70 -18.42
N TRP A 49 34.99 12.59 -17.85
CA TRP A 49 36.19 13.21 -18.42
C TRP A 49 36.55 12.64 -19.79
N VAL A 50 36.42 11.31 -19.98
CA VAL A 50 36.69 10.66 -21.27
C VAL A 50 35.68 11.12 -22.32
N ILE A 51 34.38 11.08 -22.01
CA ILE A 51 33.32 11.56 -22.92
C ILE A 51 33.57 13.02 -23.29
N GLN A 52 33.87 13.86 -22.30
CA GLN A 52 34.09 15.28 -22.56
C GLN A 52 35.30 15.52 -23.46
N ALA A 53 36.43 14.84 -23.19
CA ALA A 53 37.62 14.94 -24.02
C ALA A 53 37.33 14.48 -25.45
N LEU A 54 36.58 13.39 -25.62
CA LEU A 54 36.16 12.89 -26.94
C LEU A 54 35.27 13.89 -27.68
N ILE A 55 34.29 14.52 -27.02
CA ILE A 55 33.42 15.51 -27.67
C ILE A 55 34.22 16.75 -28.09
N ILE A 56 35.10 17.26 -27.21
CA ILE A 56 35.96 18.41 -27.53
C ILE A 56 36.85 18.08 -28.72
N PHE A 57 37.50 16.91 -28.69
CA PHE A 57 38.38 16.47 -29.78
C PHE A 57 37.61 16.25 -31.08
N TYR A 58 36.41 15.66 -31.03
CA TYR A 58 35.58 15.45 -32.21
C TYR A 58 35.17 16.76 -32.88
N ILE A 59 34.74 17.76 -32.10
CA ILE A 59 34.39 19.09 -32.64
C ILE A 59 35.65 19.77 -33.19
N LEU A 60 36.79 19.64 -32.52
CA LEU A 60 38.06 20.17 -33.02
C LEU A 60 38.48 19.49 -34.34
N PHE A 61 38.27 18.18 -34.44
CA PHE A 61 38.51 17.43 -35.66
C PHE A 61 37.64 17.93 -36.81
N LEU A 62 36.35 18.17 -36.56
CA LEU A 62 35.42 18.64 -37.57
C LEU A 62 35.74 20.06 -38.10
N VAL A 63 36.16 20.96 -37.22
CA VAL A 63 36.33 22.38 -37.55
C VAL A 63 37.76 22.73 -37.97
N ASN A 64 38.76 22.00 -37.46
CA ASN A 64 40.18 22.33 -37.60
C ASN A 64 41.03 21.11 -38.02
N ASN A 65 40.42 20.02 -38.50
CA ASN A 65 41.11 18.75 -38.81
C ASN A 65 41.92 18.18 -37.62
N GLY A 66 41.63 18.61 -36.39
CA GLY A 66 42.27 18.12 -35.18
C GLY A 66 43.63 18.77 -34.89
N GLU A 67 43.99 19.88 -35.54
CA GLU A 67 45.22 20.59 -35.18
C GLU A 67 45.09 21.23 -33.79
N LEU A 68 45.82 20.68 -32.82
CA LEU A 68 45.91 21.22 -31.47
C LEU A 68 46.85 22.42 -31.45
N ARG A 69 46.31 23.59 -31.11
CA ARG A 69 47.06 24.85 -30.98
C ARG A 69 46.73 25.53 -29.66
N PHE A 70 47.67 26.29 -29.13
CA PHE A 70 47.56 26.87 -27.78
C PHE A 70 46.32 27.76 -27.59
N TYR A 71 45.94 28.55 -28.60
CA TYR A 71 44.77 29.44 -28.52
C TYR A 71 43.43 28.69 -28.35
N ILE A 72 43.35 27.39 -28.72
CA ILE A 72 42.15 26.58 -28.53
C ILE A 72 41.89 26.35 -27.04
N PHE A 73 42.94 26.08 -26.26
CA PHE A 73 42.81 25.93 -24.81
C PHE A 73 42.36 27.24 -24.16
N VAL A 74 42.89 28.38 -24.62
CA VAL A 74 42.48 29.71 -24.14
C VAL A 74 41.00 29.97 -24.49
N ALA A 75 40.58 29.65 -25.70
CA ALA A 75 39.19 29.78 -26.14
C ALA A 75 38.24 28.93 -25.30
N LEU A 76 38.64 27.70 -24.97
CA LEU A 76 37.87 26.77 -24.14
C LEU A 76 37.76 27.25 -22.69
N LEU A 77 38.86 27.72 -22.09
CA LEU A 77 38.86 28.33 -20.77
C LEU A 77 38.02 29.60 -20.72
N CYS A 78 38.09 30.43 -21.76
CA CYS A 78 37.27 31.63 -21.89
C CYS A 78 35.77 31.28 -21.98
N GLY A 79 35.41 30.29 -22.77
CA GLY A 79 34.04 29.78 -22.87
C GLY A 79 33.50 29.22 -21.56
N PHE A 80 34.34 28.50 -20.82
CA PHE A 80 33.99 28.00 -19.49
C PHE A 80 33.81 29.15 -18.47
N ALA A 81 34.72 30.13 -18.46
CA ALA A 81 34.61 31.30 -17.60
C ALA A 81 33.37 32.14 -17.93
N ALA A 82 33.05 32.31 -19.22
CA ALA A 82 31.84 32.98 -19.67
C ALA A 82 30.58 32.25 -19.17
N TYR A 83 30.57 30.90 -19.23
CA TYR A 83 29.48 30.12 -18.65
C TYR A 83 29.35 30.35 -17.14
N GLN A 84 30.45 30.24 -16.40
CA GLN A 84 30.45 30.38 -14.94
C GLN A 84 29.96 31.76 -14.49
N GLY A 85 30.34 32.83 -15.20
CA GLY A 85 29.99 34.21 -14.85
C GLY A 85 28.59 34.65 -15.31
N LEU A 86 28.15 34.23 -16.50
CA LEU A 86 26.92 34.76 -17.13
C LEU A 86 25.77 33.75 -17.11
N PHE A 87 26.04 32.48 -17.39
CA PHE A 87 25.00 31.49 -17.71
C PHE A 87 24.66 30.55 -16.57
N LYS A 88 25.57 30.33 -15.62
CA LYS A 88 25.39 29.40 -14.49
C LYS A 88 24.09 29.65 -13.72
N GLY A 89 23.80 30.91 -13.38
CA GLY A 89 22.60 31.25 -12.63
C GLY A 89 21.30 30.94 -13.38
N ILE A 90 21.26 31.24 -14.68
CA ILE A 90 20.10 30.95 -15.54
C ILE A 90 19.95 29.44 -15.73
N TYR A 91 21.06 28.75 -16.02
CA TYR A 91 21.09 27.32 -16.24
C TYR A 91 20.60 26.54 -15.01
N LEU A 92 21.10 26.86 -13.82
CA LEU A 92 20.68 26.20 -12.58
C LEU A 92 19.20 26.42 -12.28
N LYS A 93 18.67 27.63 -12.52
CA LYS A 93 17.24 27.92 -12.37
C LYS A 93 16.39 27.09 -13.34
N LEU A 94 16.80 26.99 -14.62
CA LEU A 94 16.12 26.16 -15.60
C LEU A 94 16.16 24.68 -15.23
N LEU A 95 17.31 24.20 -14.77
CA LEU A 95 17.49 22.82 -14.32
C LEU A 95 16.58 22.51 -13.14
N GLU A 96 16.53 23.40 -12.14
CA GLU A 96 15.66 23.25 -10.97
C GLU A 96 14.17 23.31 -11.34
N MET A 97 13.80 24.20 -12.26
CA MET A 97 12.44 24.25 -12.80
C MET A 97 12.06 22.94 -13.51
N MET A 98 12.96 22.36 -14.31
CA MET A 98 12.75 21.04 -14.93
C MET A 98 12.60 19.93 -13.89
N ILE A 99 13.48 19.89 -12.88
CA ILE A 99 13.39 18.87 -11.83
C ILE A 99 12.07 19.01 -11.06
N ASN A 100 11.69 20.22 -10.68
CA ASN A 100 10.46 20.48 -9.93
C ASN A 100 9.21 20.15 -10.75
N THR A 101 9.20 20.43 -12.05
CA THR A 101 8.09 20.06 -12.94
C THR A 101 7.95 18.55 -13.08
N VAL A 102 9.05 17.82 -13.26
CA VAL A 102 9.04 16.35 -13.28
C VAL A 102 8.51 15.78 -11.96
N ILE A 103 8.98 16.28 -10.82
CA ILE A 103 8.51 15.86 -9.49
C ILE A 103 7.03 16.22 -9.30
N ALA A 104 6.57 17.36 -9.79
CA ALA A 104 5.16 17.75 -9.74
C ALA A 104 4.29 16.80 -10.57
N ILE A 105 4.72 16.46 -11.79
CA ILE A 105 4.03 15.49 -12.66
C ILE A 105 3.95 14.12 -11.99
N TYR A 106 5.05 13.63 -11.43
CA TYR A 106 5.07 12.34 -10.73
C TYR A 106 4.11 12.34 -9.52
N ARG A 107 4.13 13.41 -8.71
CA ARG A 107 3.20 13.55 -7.57
C ARG A 107 1.75 13.62 -8.05
N PHE A 108 1.49 14.31 -9.16
CA PHE A 108 0.17 14.39 -9.78
C PHE A 108 -0.31 13.01 -10.24
N MET A 109 0.51 12.26 -10.99
CA MET A 109 0.20 10.89 -11.40
C MET A 109 -0.08 9.98 -10.22
N ARG A 110 0.74 10.02 -9.17
CA ARG A 110 0.53 9.20 -7.97
C ARG A 110 -0.79 9.54 -7.28
N LYS A 111 -1.11 10.83 -7.13
CA LYS A 111 -2.39 11.27 -6.54
C LYS A 111 -3.57 10.87 -7.42
N ALA A 112 -3.46 11.03 -8.74
CA ALA A 112 -4.48 10.62 -9.68
C ALA A 112 -4.74 9.10 -9.58
N PHE A 113 -3.68 8.29 -9.59
CA PHE A 113 -3.78 6.84 -9.44
C PHE A 113 -4.43 6.43 -8.10
N GLN A 114 -4.02 7.07 -6.99
CA GLN A 114 -4.64 6.82 -5.68
C GLN A 114 -6.13 7.21 -5.67
N LEU A 115 -6.49 8.34 -6.26
CA LEU A 115 -7.89 8.78 -6.30
C LEU A 115 -8.75 7.89 -7.20
N ILE A 116 -8.22 7.52 -8.36
CA ILE A 116 -8.94 6.79 -9.41
C ILE A 116 -9.00 5.28 -9.16
N ILE A 117 -8.04 4.70 -8.45
CA ILE A 117 -8.01 3.24 -8.25
C ILE A 117 -8.27 2.89 -6.79
N TYR A 118 -7.54 3.48 -5.84
CA TYR A 118 -7.64 3.06 -4.44
C TYR A 118 -9.01 3.37 -3.82
N LYS A 119 -9.53 4.58 -4.02
CA LYS A 119 -10.84 4.97 -3.46
C LYS A 119 -12.03 4.18 -4.03
N PRO A 120 -12.21 4.03 -5.35
CA PRO A 120 -13.35 3.29 -5.87
C PRO A 120 -13.27 1.80 -5.55
N VAL A 121 -12.08 1.20 -5.53
CA VAL A 121 -11.93 -0.22 -5.14
C VAL A 121 -12.39 -0.44 -3.70
N LEU A 122 -12.00 0.43 -2.76
CA LEU A 122 -12.50 0.37 -1.38
C LEU A 122 -14.03 0.57 -1.31
N GLY A 123 -14.58 1.49 -2.12
CA GLY A 123 -16.02 1.70 -2.24
C GLY A 123 -16.75 0.43 -2.70
N LEU A 124 -16.20 -0.28 -3.69
CA LEU A 124 -16.75 -1.56 -4.16
C LEU A 124 -16.73 -2.62 -3.05
N PHE A 125 -15.62 -2.76 -2.31
CA PHE A 125 -15.57 -3.68 -1.17
C PHE A 125 -16.61 -3.32 -0.09
N GLN A 126 -16.77 -2.02 0.21
CA GLN A 126 -17.76 -1.56 1.18
C GLN A 126 -19.19 -1.86 0.72
N LEU A 127 -19.48 -1.71 -0.58
CA LEU A 127 -20.79 -2.09 -1.16
C LEU A 127 -21.03 -3.59 -1.03
N VAL A 128 -20.05 -4.43 -1.34
CA VAL A 128 -20.16 -5.90 -1.20
C VAL A 128 -20.43 -6.29 0.25
N ILE A 129 -19.67 -5.75 1.20
CA ILE A 129 -19.87 -6.00 2.64
C ILE A 129 -21.27 -5.54 3.08
N SER A 130 -21.74 -4.38 2.59
CA SER A 130 -23.06 -3.85 2.92
C SER A 130 -24.18 -4.77 2.41
N ILE A 131 -24.05 -5.32 1.20
CA ILE A 131 -24.99 -6.30 0.64
C ILE A 131 -25.01 -7.57 1.47
N ILE A 132 -23.85 -8.11 1.85
CA ILE A 132 -23.74 -9.32 2.68
C ILE A 132 -24.43 -9.11 4.05
N ILE A 133 -24.18 -7.98 4.71
CA ILE A 133 -24.80 -7.66 6.01
C ILE A 133 -26.31 -7.52 5.86
N LEU A 134 -26.79 -6.87 4.79
CA LEU A 134 -28.22 -6.70 4.53
C LEU A 134 -28.92 -8.06 4.35
N ILE A 135 -28.35 -8.94 3.54
CA ILE A 135 -28.86 -10.29 3.31
C ILE A 135 -28.84 -11.10 4.61
N GLY A 136 -27.74 -11.04 5.37
CA GLY A 136 -27.62 -11.72 6.66
C GLY A 136 -28.67 -11.25 7.67
N ARG A 137 -28.93 -9.94 7.76
CA ARG A 137 -30.01 -9.38 8.59
C ARG A 137 -31.39 -9.82 8.13
N GLY A 138 -31.63 -9.87 6.81
CA GLY A 138 -32.87 -10.39 6.24
C GLY A 138 -33.13 -11.85 6.62
N LEU A 139 -32.13 -12.71 6.42
CA LEU A 139 -32.17 -14.13 6.81
C LEU A 139 -32.42 -14.29 8.32
N TYR A 140 -31.69 -13.53 9.15
CA TYR A 140 -31.85 -13.61 10.60
C TYR A 140 -33.26 -13.19 11.04
N SER A 141 -33.82 -12.14 10.43
CA SER A 141 -35.21 -11.71 10.67
C SER A 141 -36.21 -12.81 10.34
N LEU A 142 -36.05 -13.49 9.20
CA LEU A 142 -36.89 -14.62 8.81
C LEU A 142 -36.78 -15.79 9.80
N VAL A 143 -35.57 -16.18 10.19
CA VAL A 143 -35.35 -17.25 11.18
C VAL A 143 -36.00 -16.90 12.52
N GLN A 144 -35.83 -15.66 13.00
CA GLN A 144 -36.48 -15.21 14.23
C GLN A 144 -38.00 -15.22 14.13
N PHE A 145 -38.56 -14.83 12.99
CA PHE A 145 -40.00 -14.88 12.75
C PHE A 145 -40.51 -16.32 12.80
N VAL A 146 -39.86 -17.24 12.08
CA VAL A 146 -40.20 -18.67 12.07
C VAL A 146 -40.10 -19.26 13.48
N LEU A 147 -39.02 -18.99 14.22
CA LEU A 147 -38.86 -19.45 15.60
C LEU A 147 -39.96 -18.92 16.53
N LYS A 148 -40.32 -17.64 16.42
CA LYS A 148 -41.42 -17.07 17.21
C LYS A 148 -42.75 -17.76 16.90
N VAL A 149 -43.03 -18.00 15.62
CA VAL A 149 -44.24 -18.73 15.21
C VAL A 149 -44.22 -20.16 15.73
N LEU A 150 -43.11 -20.87 15.59
CA LEU A 150 -42.95 -22.24 16.07
C LEU A 150 -43.16 -22.33 17.59
N LEU A 151 -42.54 -21.42 18.36
CA LEU A 151 -42.72 -21.34 19.81
C LEU A 151 -44.15 -20.97 20.20
N PHE A 152 -44.80 -20.09 19.43
CA PHE A 152 -46.20 -19.75 19.65
C PHE A 152 -47.10 -20.98 19.44
N VAL A 153 -46.94 -21.71 18.34
CA VAL A 153 -47.68 -22.95 18.05
C VAL A 153 -47.44 -23.98 19.15
N LEU A 154 -46.18 -24.21 19.53
CA LEU A 154 -45.83 -25.13 20.60
C LEU A 154 -46.48 -24.72 21.94
N LYS A 155 -46.45 -23.43 22.28
CA LYS A 155 -47.09 -22.91 23.50
C LYS A 155 -48.61 -23.05 23.45
N VAL A 156 -49.23 -22.77 22.30
CA VAL A 156 -50.67 -22.93 22.08
C VAL A 156 -51.11 -24.38 22.27
N ILE A 157 -50.28 -25.35 21.93
CA ILE A 157 -50.56 -26.78 22.15
C ILE A 157 -50.25 -27.21 23.59
N TRP A 158 -49.14 -26.72 24.16
CA TRP A 158 -48.69 -27.14 25.48
C TRP A 158 -49.60 -26.62 26.61
N VAL A 159 -50.09 -25.39 26.51
CA VAL A 159 -50.97 -24.77 27.52
C VAL A 159 -52.27 -25.56 27.76
N PRO A 160 -53.07 -25.93 26.74
CA PRO A 160 -54.27 -26.73 26.94
C PRO A 160 -53.94 -28.14 27.43
N PHE A 161 -52.86 -28.75 26.93
CA PHE A 161 -52.43 -30.08 27.37
C PHE A 161 -52.12 -30.12 28.87
N VAL A 162 -51.37 -29.14 29.38
CA VAL A 162 -51.07 -29.01 30.82
C VAL A 162 -52.34 -28.76 31.63
N LYS A 163 -53.28 -27.94 31.14
CA LYS A 163 -54.57 -27.72 31.81
C LYS A 163 -55.39 -29.01 31.89
N ILE A 164 -55.43 -29.80 30.83
CA ILE A 164 -56.13 -31.09 30.80
C ILE A 164 -55.50 -32.06 31.81
N ILE A 165 -54.17 -32.16 31.87
CA ILE A 165 -53.46 -32.98 32.87
C ILE A 165 -53.77 -32.50 34.29
N LEU A 166 -53.80 -31.19 34.54
CA LEU A 166 -54.14 -30.63 35.86
C LEU A 166 -55.59 -30.92 36.26
N ILE A 167 -56.53 -30.89 35.32
CA ILE A 167 -57.94 -31.27 35.55
C ILE A 167 -58.02 -32.75 35.91
N ILE A 168 -57.31 -33.61 35.17
CA ILE A 168 -57.21 -35.05 35.48
C ILE A 168 -56.58 -35.26 36.86
N TRP A 169 -55.53 -34.51 37.23
CA TRP A 169 -54.91 -34.57 38.56
C TRP A 169 -55.86 -34.17 39.70
N LYS A 170 -56.74 -33.21 39.46
CA LYS A 170 -57.77 -32.81 40.42
C LYS A 170 -58.86 -33.89 40.58
N LEU A 171 -59.26 -34.56 39.50
CA LEU A 171 -60.25 -35.64 39.52
C LEU A 171 -59.72 -37.00 40.04
N LEU A 172 -58.40 -37.18 40.14
CA LEU A 172 -57.82 -38.47 40.54
C LEU A 172 -58.05 -38.79 42.04
N PRO A 173 -58.55 -40.00 42.38
CA PRO A 173 -58.75 -40.45 43.75
C PRO A 173 -57.43 -40.64 44.51
N LYS A 174 -57.47 -40.45 45.84
CA LYS A 174 -56.29 -40.40 46.74
C LYS A 174 -55.36 -41.62 46.65
N GLY A 175 -55.87 -42.79 46.26
CA GLY A 175 -55.08 -44.01 46.08
C GLY A 175 -54.08 -43.94 44.91
N ILE A 176 -54.46 -43.34 43.78
CA ILE A 176 -53.63 -43.27 42.57
C ILE A 176 -52.53 -42.22 42.74
N LYS A 177 -52.82 -41.11 43.43
CA LYS A 177 -51.83 -40.06 43.76
C LYS A 177 -50.63 -40.64 44.51
N LYS A 178 -50.87 -41.56 45.45
CA LYS A 178 -49.82 -42.23 46.24
C LYS A 178 -48.89 -43.11 45.38
N TYR A 179 -49.43 -43.78 44.35
CA TYR A 179 -48.64 -44.57 43.40
C TYR A 179 -47.81 -43.68 42.47
N VAL A 180 -48.40 -42.60 41.97
CA VAL A 180 -47.68 -41.65 41.11
C VAL A 180 -46.58 -40.94 41.88
N GLU A 181 -46.81 -40.58 43.14
CA GLU A 181 -45.80 -39.99 44.03
C GLU A 181 -44.65 -40.97 44.33
N LYS A 182 -44.95 -42.27 44.46
CA LYS A 182 -43.94 -43.33 44.58
C LYS A 182 -43.13 -43.52 43.29
N LEU A 183 -43.77 -43.45 42.12
CA LEU A 183 -43.09 -43.50 40.82
C LEU A 183 -42.24 -42.26 40.59
N TYR A 184 -42.76 -41.08 40.89
CA TYR A 184 -42.05 -39.80 40.81
C TYR A 184 -40.79 -39.84 41.68
N ASN A 185 -40.89 -40.28 42.94
CA ASN A 185 -39.75 -40.41 43.83
C ASN A 185 -38.71 -41.43 43.32
N LYS A 186 -39.15 -42.54 42.72
CA LYS A 186 -38.24 -43.53 42.10
C LYS A 186 -37.53 -42.96 40.87
N THR A 187 -38.24 -42.24 40.00
CA THR A 187 -37.66 -41.59 38.83
C THR A 187 -36.78 -40.40 39.19
N ALA A 188 -37.10 -39.67 40.26
CA ALA A 188 -36.33 -38.54 40.76
C ALA A 188 -34.97 -39.01 41.33
N GLY A 189 -34.94 -40.16 42.01
CA GLY A 189 -33.70 -40.81 42.44
C GLY A 189 -32.77 -41.12 41.27
N ILE A 190 -33.30 -41.76 40.21
CA ILE A 190 -32.54 -42.08 38.99
C ILE A 190 -32.04 -40.80 38.31
N PHE A 191 -32.88 -39.77 38.21
CA PHE A 191 -32.48 -38.48 37.63
C PHE A 191 -31.38 -37.78 38.43
N MET A 192 -31.42 -37.90 39.76
CA MET A 192 -30.42 -37.31 40.65
C MET A 192 -29.07 -38.01 40.55
N GLU A 193 -29.07 -39.34 40.36
CA GLU A 193 -27.85 -40.09 40.04
C GLU A 193 -27.26 -39.69 38.68
N ILE A 194 -28.08 -39.60 37.63
CA ILE A 194 -27.64 -39.18 36.29
C ILE A 194 -27.07 -37.75 36.34
N LYS A 195 -27.73 -36.83 37.04
CA LYS A 195 -27.25 -35.46 37.24
C LYS A 195 -25.90 -35.44 37.96
N ASN A 196 -25.75 -36.24 39.02
CA ASN A 196 -24.50 -36.33 39.77
C ASN A 196 -23.37 -36.93 38.91
N TYR A 197 -23.68 -37.90 38.06
CA TYR A 197 -22.72 -38.49 37.12
C TYR A 197 -22.27 -37.47 36.07
N LEU A 198 -23.20 -36.73 35.46
CA LEU A 198 -22.90 -35.64 34.52
C LEU A 198 -22.07 -34.53 35.17
N LEU A 199 -22.39 -34.12 36.40
CA LEU A 199 -21.59 -33.15 37.17
C LEU A 199 -20.18 -33.65 37.43
N LYS A 200 -20.00 -34.96 37.69
CA LYS A 200 -18.70 -35.60 37.89
C LYS A 200 -17.88 -35.60 36.60
N ILE A 201 -18.51 -35.89 35.46
CA ILE A 201 -17.89 -35.81 34.13
C ILE A 201 -17.46 -34.38 33.79
N ILE A 202 -18.34 -33.39 34.01
CA ILE A 202 -18.04 -31.97 33.77
C ILE A 202 -16.88 -31.50 34.66
N LYS A 203 -16.85 -31.90 35.94
CA LYS A 203 -15.71 -31.60 36.83
C LYS A 203 -14.40 -32.27 36.37
N LYS A 204 -14.47 -33.46 35.76
CA LYS A 204 -13.30 -34.16 35.22
C LYS A 204 -12.78 -33.49 33.94
N LEU A 205 -13.67 -32.98 33.10
CA LEU A 205 -13.35 -32.21 31.89
C LEU A 205 -12.85 -30.78 32.19
N LYS A 206 -13.32 -30.16 33.28
CA LYS A 206 -12.83 -28.84 33.75
C LYS A 206 -11.52 -28.88 34.55
N LYS A 207 -10.93 -30.05 34.81
CA LYS A 207 -9.57 -30.10 35.36
C LYS A 207 -8.60 -29.69 34.25
N PRO A 208 -7.78 -28.64 34.43
CA PRO A 208 -6.79 -28.26 33.44
C PRO A 208 -5.82 -29.43 33.25
N LYS A 209 -5.58 -29.83 32.00
CA LYS A 209 -4.47 -30.73 31.66
C LYS A 209 -3.19 -30.02 32.12
N LYS A 210 -2.56 -30.54 33.17
CA LYS A 210 -1.14 -30.31 33.45
C LYS A 210 -0.32 -31.09 32.45
#